data_AF-A0A160EGY3-F1
#
_entry.id   AF-A0A160EGY3-F1
#
_cell.length_a   1.000
_cell.length_b   1.000
_cell.length_c   1.000
_cell.angle_alpha   90.00
_cell.angle_beta   90.00
_cell.angle_gamma   90.00
#
_symmetry.space_group_name_H-M   'P 1'
#
loop_
_entity.id
_entity.type
_entity.pdbx_description
1 polymer ?
#
loop_
_entity_poly.entity_id
_entity_poly.type
_entity_poly.pdbx_seq_one_letter_code
_entity_poly.pdbx_strand_id
1 'polypeptide(L)'
;QLSVVQEKLAGKLGPNAYPFTFHFPEMAPCSVTLQAGSDDQGKPLGVEYYLKCWVGNNEEDRGHKRSTVQLAIKKLQFAPPILDGIRLPSSLVSKGFTFSSGKIVLEVTLDKEIFYHGERIGANTMITNNS
;
A
#
# COMPACT_ATOMS: atom_id res chain seq x y z
N GLN A 1 26.18 -6.50 -9.28
CA GLN A 1 25.75 -7.66 -10.09
C GLN A 1 24.54 -7.24 -10.91
N LEU A 2 24.49 -7.58 -12.20
CA LEU A 2 23.33 -7.25 -13.04
C LEU A 2 22.20 -8.26 -12.77
N SER A 3 20.96 -7.81 -12.93
CA SER A 3 19.82 -8.73 -12.95
C SER A 3 19.73 -9.44 -14.30
N VAL A 4 19.09 -10.61 -14.33
CA VAL A 4 18.83 -11.37 -15.57
C VAL A 4 18.13 -10.52 -16.63
N VAL A 5 17.27 -9.59 -16.21
CA VAL A 5 16.57 -8.66 -17.12
C VAL A 5 17.54 -7.62 -17.69
N GLN A 6 18.41 -7.06 -16.86
CA GLN A 6 19.42 -6.09 -17.30
C GLN A 6 20.39 -6.71 -18.31
N GLU A 7 20.85 -7.95 -18.08
CA GLU A 7 21.75 -8.68 -19.00
C GLU A 7 21.08 -8.89 -20.37
N LYS A 8 19.83 -9.35 -20.38
CA LYS A 8 19.06 -9.55 -21.62
C LYS A 8 18.82 -8.23 -22.37
N LEU A 9 18.50 -7.16 -21.65
CA LEU A 9 18.27 -5.85 -22.26
C LEU A 9 19.57 -5.26 -22.81
N ALA A 10 20.68 -5.36 -22.09
CA ALA A 10 21.98 -4.89 -22.57
C ALA A 10 22.42 -5.61 -23.84
N GLY A 11 22.29 -6.95 -23.88
CA GLY A 11 22.57 -7.73 -25.08
C GLY A 11 21.69 -7.36 -26.28
N LYS A 12 20.41 -7.03 -26.03
CA LYS A 12 19.45 -6.66 -27.09
C LYS A 12 19.61 -5.22 -27.61
N LEU A 13 19.92 -4.27 -26.72
CA LEU A 13 19.98 -2.83 -27.03
C LEU A 13 21.37 -2.38 -27.50
N GLY A 14 22.40 -3.20 -27.30
CA GLY A 14 23.75 -2.94 -27.80
C GLY A 14 24.62 -2.08 -26.87
N PRO A 15 25.73 -1.52 -27.38
CA PRO A 15 26.80 -0.94 -26.56
C PRO A 15 26.42 0.34 -25.79
N ASN A 16 25.34 1.01 -26.18
CA ASN A 16 24.85 2.23 -25.53
C ASN A 16 23.76 1.94 -24.48
N ALA A 17 23.63 0.70 -24.03
CA ALA A 17 22.69 0.30 -22.98
C ALA A 17 23.37 0.35 -21.61
N TYR A 18 22.97 1.32 -20.78
CA TYR A 18 23.54 1.52 -19.45
C TYR A 18 22.53 1.07 -18.38
N PRO A 19 22.80 -0.02 -17.65
CA PRO A 19 21.90 -0.50 -16.61
C PRO A 19 21.97 0.39 -15.36
N PHE A 20 20.84 0.52 -14.67
CA PHE A 20 20.74 1.21 -13.39
C PHE A 20 19.82 0.44 -12.44
N THR A 21 20.02 0.63 -11.14
CA THR A 21 19.21 0.04 -10.08
C THR A 21 19.02 1.06 -8.95
N PHE A 22 17.78 1.26 -8.52
CA PHE A 22 17.44 2.04 -7.34
C PHE A 22 16.88 1.11 -6.27
N HIS A 23 17.27 1.35 -5.02
CA HIS A 23 16.71 0.67 -3.86
C HIS A 23 15.85 1.68 -3.11
N PHE A 24 14.62 1.28 -2.79
CA PHE A 24 13.79 2.07 -1.90
C PHE A 24 14.41 2.08 -0.49
N PRO A 25 14.41 3.23 0.20
CA PRO A 25 14.68 3.26 1.63
C PRO A 25 13.70 2.36 2.40
N GLU A 26 14.16 1.77 3.50
CA GLU A 26 13.35 0.84 4.31
C GLU A 26 12.03 1.48 4.80
N MET A 27 12.11 2.74 5.24
CA MET A 27 10.97 3.51 5.74
C MET A 27 10.21 4.27 4.64
N ALA A 28 10.45 3.97 3.36
CA ALA A 28 9.74 4.64 2.28
C ALA A 28 8.24 4.27 2.31
N PRO A 29 7.31 5.24 2.38
CA PRO A 29 5.88 4.95 2.37
C PRO A 29 5.43 4.29 1.06
N CYS A 30 4.30 3.59 1.10
CA CYS A 30 3.68 3.07 -0.12
C CYS A 30 3.01 4.20 -0.92
N SER A 31 2.82 3.98 -2.21
CA SER A 31 2.11 4.93 -3.07
C SER A 31 0.63 4.94 -2.71
N VAL A 32 0.15 6.06 -2.16
CA VAL A 32 -1.24 6.27 -1.75
C VAL A 32 -1.66 7.65 -2.19
N THR A 33 -2.85 7.76 -2.78
CA THR A 33 -3.45 9.03 -3.20
C THR A 33 -4.84 9.13 -2.59
N LEU A 34 -5.12 10.23 -1.90
CA LEU A 34 -6.43 10.56 -1.40
C LEU A 34 -7.33 10.94 -2.57
N GLN A 35 -8.49 10.30 -2.63
CA GLN A 35 -9.52 10.64 -3.60
C GLN A 35 -10.26 11.89 -3.11
N ALA A 36 -10.24 12.95 -3.92
CA ALA A 36 -10.98 14.18 -3.65
C ALA A 36 -12.49 13.89 -3.62
N GLY A 37 -13.22 14.57 -2.72
CA GLY A 37 -14.68 14.57 -2.72
C GLY A 37 -15.23 15.30 -3.95
N SER A 38 -16.53 15.15 -4.23
CA SER A 38 -17.17 15.78 -5.40
C SER A 38 -17.06 17.31 -5.42
N ASP A 39 -16.98 17.93 -4.24
CA ASP A 39 -16.88 19.39 -4.08
C ASP A 39 -15.44 19.88 -3.87
N ASP A 40 -14.47 18.96 -3.90
CA ASP A 40 -13.06 19.29 -3.68
C ASP A 40 -12.34 19.49 -5.03
N GLN A 41 -12.02 20.74 -5.33
CA GLN A 41 -11.26 21.15 -6.51
C GLN A 41 -9.74 21.18 -6.25
N GLY A 42 -9.30 20.67 -5.09
CA GLY A 42 -7.90 20.63 -4.71
C GLY A 42 -7.05 19.71 -5.59
N LYS A 43 -5.73 19.88 -5.50
CA LYS A 43 -4.79 18.94 -6.12
C LYS A 43 -4.81 17.61 -5.36
N PRO A 44 -4.63 16.46 -6.03
CA PRO A 44 -4.54 15.17 -5.36
C PRO A 44 -3.46 15.18 -4.27
N LEU A 45 -3.82 14.73 -3.08
CA LEU A 45 -2.92 14.63 -1.95
C LEU A 45 -2.44 13.19 -1.83
N GLY A 46 -1.12 12.97 -1.90
CA GLY A 46 -0.60 11.62 -1.88
C GLY A 46 0.91 11.50 -1.98
N VAL A 47 1.36 10.26 -1.92
CA VAL A 47 2.75 9.84 -2.12
C VAL A 47 2.87 9.21 -3.50
N GLU A 48 3.68 9.82 -4.34
CA GLU A 48 3.98 9.33 -5.69
C GLU A 48 5.49 9.22 -5.88
N TYR A 49 5.92 8.22 -6.67
CA TYR A 49 7.31 8.02 -7.00
C TYR A 49 7.53 8.17 -8.50
N TYR A 50 8.60 8.85 -8.86
CA TYR A 50 8.99 9.07 -10.24
C TYR A 50 10.45 8.70 -10.43
N LEU A 51 10.72 7.89 -11.46
CA LEU A 51 12.06 7.73 -11.99
C LEU A 51 12.27 8.81 -13.04
N LYS A 52 13.25 9.68 -12.81
CA LYS A 52 13.59 10.77 -13.73
C LYS A 52 15.02 10.60 -14.20
N CYS A 53 15.21 10.59 -15.52
CA CYS A 53 16.51 10.54 -16.16
C CYS A 53 16.63 11.73 -17.10
N TRP A 54 17.80 12.37 -17.12
CA TRP A 54 18.08 13.46 -18.06
C TRP A 54 19.54 13.46 -18.48
N VAL A 55 19.82 14.10 -19.61
CA VAL A 55 21.18 14.38 -20.06
C VAL A 55 21.56 15.77 -19.55
N GLY A 56 22.71 15.86 -18.87
CA GLY A 56 23.31 17.11 -18.37
C GLY A 56 24.82 17.09 -18.57
N ASN A 57 25.42 18.28 -18.58
CA ASN A 57 26.88 18.41 -18.76
C ASN A 57 27.65 18.29 -17.43
N ASN A 58 26.99 18.54 -16.30
CA ASN A 58 27.54 18.41 -14.96
C ASN A 58 26.41 18.06 -13.95
N GLU A 59 26.78 17.74 -12.72
CA GLU A 59 25.83 17.31 -11.67
C GLU A 59 24.91 18.43 -11.18
N GLU A 60 25.28 19.70 -11.39
CA GLU A 60 24.48 20.87 -11.01
C GLU A 60 23.41 21.23 -12.05
N ASP A 61 23.48 20.63 -13.24
CA ASP A 61 22.54 20.86 -14.32
C ASP A 61 21.14 20.34 -13.94
N ARG A 62 20.17 21.25 -13.94
CA ARG A 62 18.76 20.96 -13.61
C ARG A 62 18.04 20.15 -14.69
N GLY A 63 18.71 19.84 -15.80
CA GLY A 63 18.21 19.07 -16.92
C GLY A 63 17.19 19.85 -17.75
N HIS A 64 17.29 19.74 -19.07
CA HIS A 64 16.33 20.39 -19.96
C HIS A 64 15.11 19.49 -20.19
N LYS A 65 13.90 20.07 -20.29
CA LYS A 65 12.66 19.29 -20.55
C LYS A 65 12.79 18.37 -21.77
N ARG A 66 13.44 18.85 -22.84
CA ARG A 66 13.70 18.10 -24.08
C ARG A 66 14.56 16.84 -23.91
N SER A 67 15.42 16.79 -22.89
CA SER A 67 16.33 15.68 -22.62
C SER A 67 15.92 14.89 -21.38
N THR A 68 14.75 15.17 -20.82
CA THR A 68 14.24 14.53 -19.60
C THR A 68 13.20 13.49 -19.97
N VAL A 69 13.35 12.29 -19.42
CA VAL A 69 12.33 11.25 -19.40
C VAL A 69 11.92 11.00 -17.95
N GLN A 70 10.61 10.94 -17.71
CA GLN A 70 10.04 10.69 -16.39
C GLN A 70 9.04 9.54 -16.48
N LEU A 71 9.18 8.56 -15.59
CA LEU A 71 8.30 7.41 -15.46
C LEU A 71 7.72 7.38 -14.05
N ALA A 72 6.38 7.43 -13.95
CA ALA A 72 5.69 7.20 -12.69
C ALA A 72 5.79 5.72 -12.30
N ILE A 73 6.16 5.44 -11.06
CA ILE A 73 6.21 4.10 -10.49
C ILE A 73 5.41 4.05 -9.18
N LYS A 74 4.98 2.85 -8.78
CA LYS A 74 4.23 2.65 -7.53
C LYS A 74 4.96 1.69 -6.61
N LYS A 75 5.03 2.04 -5.33
CA LYS A 75 5.41 1.11 -4.25
C LYS A 75 4.14 0.54 -3.66
N LEU A 76 3.90 -0.75 -3.86
CA LEU A 76 2.74 -1.47 -3.33
C LEU A 76 3.16 -2.36 -2.15
N GLN A 77 2.32 -2.44 -1.13
CA GLN A 77 2.49 -3.38 -0.03
C GLN A 77 1.70 -4.64 -0.34
N PHE A 78 2.37 -5.79 -0.27
CA PHE A 78 1.70 -7.09 -0.27
C PHE A 78 1.45 -7.56 1.16
N ALA A 79 0.40 -8.34 1.34
CA ALA A 79 0.14 -8.99 2.62
C ALA A 79 1.32 -9.90 3.01
N PRO A 80 1.75 -9.91 4.27
CA PRO A 80 2.68 -10.92 4.75
C PRO A 80 2.06 -12.33 4.62
N PRO A 81 2.88 -13.39 4.56
CA PRO A 81 2.39 -14.76 4.66
C PRO A 81 1.56 -14.93 5.93
N ILE A 82 0.38 -15.55 5.80
CA ILE A 82 -0.46 -15.86 6.95
C ILE A 82 0.26 -16.93 7.77
N LEU A 83 0.49 -16.66 9.05
CA LEU A 83 1.05 -17.65 9.96
C LEU A 83 -0.08 -18.56 10.46
N ASP A 84 0.17 -19.86 10.46
CA ASP A 84 -0.76 -20.83 11.03
C ASP A 84 -0.96 -20.57 12.53
N GLY A 85 -2.19 -20.70 13.01
CA GLY A 85 -2.53 -20.56 14.44
C GLY A 85 -2.86 -19.15 14.91
N ILE A 86 -2.98 -18.17 14.02
CA ILE A 86 -3.47 -16.84 14.39
C ILE A 86 -4.94 -16.93 14.83
N ARG A 87 -5.23 -16.44 16.04
CA ARG A 87 -6.60 -16.28 16.53
C ARG A 87 -7.34 -15.27 15.66
N LEU A 88 -8.54 -15.64 15.22
CA LEU A 88 -9.39 -14.76 14.43
C LEU A 88 -9.60 -13.40 15.12
N PRO A 89 -9.60 -12.28 14.38
CA PRO A 89 -9.86 -10.98 14.96
C PRO A 89 -11.24 -10.97 15.62
N SER A 90 -11.29 -10.66 16.91
CA SER A 90 -12.53 -10.60 17.68
C SER A 90 -12.59 -9.36 18.55
N SER A 91 -13.76 -8.75 18.69
CA SER A 91 -14.04 -7.68 19.65
C SER A 91 -15.24 -8.05 20.52
N LEU A 92 -15.15 -7.82 21.82
CA LEU A 92 -16.23 -8.06 22.79
C LEU A 92 -16.52 -6.77 23.55
N VAL A 93 -17.79 -6.38 23.56
CA VAL A 93 -18.30 -5.20 24.27
C VAL A 93 -19.43 -5.63 25.19
N SER A 94 -19.43 -5.13 26.43
CA SER A 94 -20.48 -5.37 27.42
C SER A 94 -21.04 -4.04 27.89
N LYS A 95 -22.35 -3.83 27.74
CA LYS A 95 -23.03 -2.60 28.14
C LYS A 95 -24.18 -2.89 29.10
N GLY A 96 -24.14 -2.26 30.27
CA GLY A 96 -25.28 -2.18 31.19
C GLY A 96 -26.15 -0.97 30.87
N PHE A 97 -27.40 -1.00 31.31
CA PHE A 97 -28.37 0.08 31.11
C PHE A 97 -28.87 0.58 32.46
N THR A 98 -29.06 1.90 32.60
CA THR A 98 -29.64 2.49 33.80
C THR A 98 -31.00 1.85 34.08
N PHE A 99 -31.24 1.49 35.35
CA PHE A 99 -32.45 0.78 35.80
C PHE A 99 -32.61 -0.69 35.34
N SER A 100 -31.62 -1.29 34.66
CA SER A 100 -31.54 -2.75 34.48
C SER A 100 -30.49 -3.35 35.41
N SER A 101 -30.79 -4.50 36.03
CA SER A 101 -29.81 -5.32 36.76
C SER A 101 -28.90 -6.14 35.82
N GLY A 102 -29.17 -6.07 34.53
CA GLY A 102 -28.60 -6.89 33.48
C GLY A 102 -27.65 -6.16 32.54
N LYS A 103 -27.11 -6.90 31.57
CA LYS A 103 -26.18 -6.38 30.56
C LYS A 103 -26.37 -7.05 29.22
N ILE A 104 -26.07 -6.32 28.15
CA ILE A 104 -25.95 -6.85 26.80
C ILE A 104 -24.48 -7.04 26.49
N VAL A 105 -24.10 -8.24 26.07
CA VAL A 105 -22.77 -8.56 25.56
C VAL A 105 -22.87 -8.77 24.05
N LEU A 106 -22.02 -8.06 23.31
CA LEU A 106 -21.86 -8.17 21.86
C LEU A 106 -20.44 -8.64 21.58
N GLU A 107 -20.31 -9.76 20.86
CA GLU A 107 -19.04 -10.25 20.34
C GLU A 107 -19.11 -10.27 18.80
N VAL A 108 -18.08 -9.74 18.14
CA VAL A 108 -17.93 -9.79 16.68
C VAL A 108 -16.58 -10.42 16.35
N THR A 109 -16.59 -11.43 15.49
CA THR A 109 -15.39 -12.15 15.04
C THR A 109 -15.33 -12.19 13.52
N LEU A 110 -14.19 -11.79 12.94
CA LEU A 110 -13.94 -11.87 11.50
C LEU A 110 -13.45 -13.27 11.10
N ASP A 111 -13.70 -13.69 9.87
CA ASP A 111 -13.26 -14.98 9.34
C ASP A 111 -11.77 -15.03 8.97
N LYS A 112 -11.15 -13.86 8.73
CA LYS A 112 -9.72 -13.70 8.45
C LYS A 112 -9.20 -12.40 9.06
N GLU A 113 -7.88 -12.33 9.24
CA GLU A 113 -7.19 -11.10 9.64
C GLU A 113 -6.84 -10.22 8.43
N ILE A 114 -6.46 -10.82 7.31
CA ILE A 114 -6.00 -10.12 6.12
C ILE A 114 -6.92 -10.47 4.94
N PHE A 115 -7.35 -9.43 4.23
CA PHE A 115 -8.19 -9.54 3.03
C PHE A 115 -7.51 -8.89 1.84
N TYR A 116 -7.65 -9.50 0.67
CA TYR A 116 -7.28 -8.88 -0.59
C TYR A 116 -8.42 -8.05 -1.16
N HIS A 117 -8.08 -7.08 -2.03
CA HIS A 117 -9.07 -6.27 -2.71
C HIS A 117 -10.06 -7.13 -3.49
N GLY A 118 -11.36 -6.92 -3.24
CA GLY A 118 -12.45 -7.67 -3.86
C GLY A 118 -12.88 -8.92 -3.11
N GLU A 119 -12.16 -9.36 -2.08
CA GLU A 119 -12.62 -10.46 -1.23
C GLU A 119 -13.83 -10.05 -0.38
N ARG A 120 -14.74 -11.01 -0.14
CA ARG A 120 -15.85 -10.82 0.79
C ARG A 120 -15.35 -10.97 2.21
N ILE A 121 -15.85 -10.10 3.09
CA ILE A 121 -15.52 -10.12 4.52
C ILE A 121 -16.64 -10.86 5.26
N GLY A 122 -16.29 -11.95 5.95
CA GLY A 122 -17.20 -12.67 6.84
C GLY A 122 -17.11 -12.14 8.27
N ALA A 123 -18.26 -11.82 8.87
CA ALA A 123 -18.34 -11.40 10.27
C ALA A 123 -19.39 -12.24 11.02
N ASN A 124 -18.95 -12.97 12.03
CA ASN A 124 -19.82 -13.66 12.98
C ASN A 124 -20.15 -12.72 14.14
N THR A 125 -21.42 -12.58 14.48
CA THR A 125 -21.90 -11.72 15.57
C THR A 125 -22.68 -12.53 16.58
N MET A 126 -22.26 -12.48 17.85
CA MET A 126 -22.95 -13.12 18.97
C MET A 126 -23.48 -12.05 19.92
N ILE A 127 -24.77 -12.16 20.25
CA ILE A 127 -25.46 -11.24 21.17
C ILE A 127 -25.98 -12.05 22.35
N THR A 128 -25.51 -11.73 23.55
CA THR A 128 -26.02 -12.29 24.80
C THR A 128 -26.74 -11.18 25.54
N ASN A 129 -28.08 -11.24 25.53
CA ASN A 129 -28.91 -10.29 26.24
C ASN A 129 -29.30 -10.84 27.62
N ASN A 130 -28.69 -10.31 28.67
CA ASN A 130 -29.05 -10.56 30.06
C ASN A 130 -29.62 -9.30 30.71
N SER A 131 -30.06 -8.31 29.92
CA SER A 131 -30.66 -7.04 30.37
C SER A 131 -32.03 -7.21 31.01
#